data_AF-B1ZNU3-F1
#
_entry.id   AF-B1ZNU3-F1
#
_cell.length_a   1.000
_cell.length_b   1.000
_cell.length_c   1.000
_cell.angle_alpha   90.00
_cell.angle_beta   90.00
_cell.angle_gamma   90.00
#
_symmetry.space_group_name_H-M   'P 1'
#
loop_
_entity.id
_entity.type
_entity.pdbx_description
1 polymer ?
#
loop_
_entity_poly.entity_id
_entity_poly.type
_entity_poly.pdbx_seq_one_letter_code
_entity_poly.pdbx_strand_id
1 'polypeptide(L)'
;MTPKRWLRLLLGIALYGGVFIASTALGGLTYFHFGNPRTTCASCHEMTNVHSDWSASSHASVHCRSCHGGALTLDVHAVESHVQRVVRHFAKEAEPTIRLKPDHVLAVHASCASCHPQAFADWQPSKHATTYARIFLDPAHNAVEPPANDCFRCHGMFFPGDIANLVAPVKDERGWALTRTETGVQPAIPCLTCHQIHAPAATTQIASFYDRREATHVSAQLLPVPHVRRGDTPIRVSRDPRQRICQQCHAPNAAHALGTSDDRTPAGVHEGLSCRDCHWSHTNSAKASCAACHPADSHCGLDVEKMDTTFRSPESRHNIHTVSCADCHPNGVPQRRVIQELAKGN
;
A
#
# COMPACT_ATOMS: atom_id res chain seq x y z
N MET A 1 35.51 -53.11 -31.19
CA MET A 1 35.76 -51.66 -31.06
C MET A 1 36.74 -51.42 -29.92
N THR A 2 37.74 -50.55 -30.07
CA THR A 2 38.69 -50.26 -28.99
C THR A 2 38.03 -49.44 -27.87
N PRO A 3 38.45 -49.60 -26.60
CA PRO A 3 37.87 -48.84 -25.46
C PRO A 3 37.93 -47.31 -25.66
N LYS A 4 38.95 -46.81 -26.38
CA LYS A 4 39.04 -45.39 -26.78
C LYS A 4 37.93 -44.95 -27.76
N ARG A 5 37.45 -45.83 -28.64
CA ARG A 5 36.34 -45.52 -29.56
C ARG A 5 34.99 -45.51 -28.84
N TRP A 6 34.80 -46.39 -27.87
CA TRP A 6 33.62 -46.38 -27.00
C TRP A 6 33.54 -45.11 -26.14
N LEU A 7 34.67 -44.71 -25.54
CA LEU A 7 34.73 -43.47 -24.74
C LEU A 7 34.40 -42.23 -25.58
N ARG A 8 34.92 -42.14 -26.81
CA ARG A 8 34.60 -41.03 -27.74
C ARG A 8 33.13 -41.01 -28.17
N LEU A 9 32.54 -42.18 -28.38
CA LEU A 9 31.12 -42.29 -28.73
C LEU A 9 30.23 -41.84 -27.56
N LEU A 10 30.54 -42.29 -26.33
CA LEU A 10 29.83 -41.87 -25.12
C LEU A 10 29.97 -40.37 -24.85
N LEU A 11 31.16 -39.80 -25.01
CA LEU A 11 31.39 -38.35 -24.95
C LEU A 11 30.60 -37.60 -26.01
N GLY A 12 30.55 -38.11 -27.25
CA GLY A 12 29.76 -37.52 -28.32
C GLY A 12 28.26 -37.53 -28.03
N ILE A 13 27.73 -38.64 -27.52
CA ILE A 13 26.33 -38.77 -27.09
C ILE A 13 26.04 -37.85 -25.91
N ALA A 14 26.90 -37.81 -24.90
CA ALA A 14 26.74 -36.94 -23.74
C ALA A 14 26.77 -35.46 -24.13
N LEU A 15 27.70 -35.06 -25.01
CA LEU A 15 27.78 -33.69 -25.52
C LEU A 15 26.53 -33.33 -26.32
N TYR A 16 26.11 -34.19 -27.25
CA TYR A 16 24.90 -33.97 -28.05
C TYR A 16 23.65 -33.86 -27.17
N GLY A 17 23.49 -34.80 -26.23
CA GLY A 17 22.40 -34.78 -25.26
C GLY A 17 22.42 -33.51 -24.39
N GLY A 18 23.60 -33.10 -23.93
CA GLY A 18 23.78 -31.87 -23.17
C GLY A 18 23.40 -30.61 -23.97
N VAL A 19 23.86 -30.51 -25.22
CA VAL A 19 23.51 -29.40 -26.12
C VAL A 19 22.01 -29.37 -26.40
N PHE A 20 21.41 -30.53 -26.71
CA PHE A 20 19.98 -30.64 -26.96
C PHE A 20 19.16 -30.15 -25.75
N ILE A 21 19.46 -30.63 -24.55
CA ILE A 21 18.79 -30.21 -23.31
C ILE A 21 18.95 -28.70 -23.10
N ALA A 22 20.16 -28.17 -23.25
CA ALA A 22 20.42 -26.74 -23.09
C ALA A 22 19.63 -25.89 -24.10
N SER A 23 19.58 -26.31 -25.37
CA SER A 23 18.80 -25.62 -26.42
C SER A 23 17.30 -25.67 -26.15
N THR A 24 16.75 -26.82 -25.74
CA THR A 24 15.33 -26.94 -25.40
C THR A 24 14.97 -26.12 -24.17
N ALA A 25 15.80 -26.15 -23.12
CA ALA A 25 15.59 -25.35 -21.92
C ALA A 25 15.63 -23.84 -22.25
N LEU A 26 16.64 -23.39 -23.00
CA LEU A 26 16.74 -22.00 -23.42
C LEU A 26 15.56 -21.57 -24.30
N GLY A 27 15.15 -22.42 -25.26
CA GLY A 27 13.99 -22.21 -26.11
C GLY A 27 12.68 -22.11 -25.33
N GLY A 28 12.48 -22.98 -24.35
CA GLY A 28 11.33 -22.91 -23.44
C GLY A 28 11.32 -21.63 -22.62
N LEU A 29 12.46 -21.27 -21.99
CA LEU A 29 12.57 -20.05 -21.21
C LEU A 29 12.35 -18.78 -22.06
N THR A 30 12.90 -18.73 -23.28
CA THR A 30 12.65 -17.61 -24.20
C THR A 30 11.19 -17.55 -24.63
N TYR A 31 10.55 -18.68 -24.92
CA TYR A 31 9.12 -18.75 -25.22
C TYR A 31 8.26 -18.21 -24.07
N PHE A 32 8.51 -18.62 -22.83
CA PHE A 32 7.77 -18.10 -21.67
C PHE A 32 8.11 -16.66 -21.31
N HIS A 33 9.30 -16.16 -21.70
CA HIS A 33 9.70 -14.79 -21.44
C HIS A 33 9.13 -13.79 -22.46
N PHE A 34 9.12 -14.15 -23.75
CA PHE A 34 8.73 -13.25 -24.84
C PHE A 34 7.35 -13.57 -25.44
N GLY A 35 6.82 -14.77 -25.20
CA GLY A 35 5.54 -15.23 -25.74
C GLY A 35 4.33 -14.60 -25.06
N ASN A 36 3.25 -14.45 -25.82
CA ASN A 36 1.98 -13.87 -25.36
C ASN A 36 1.44 -14.58 -24.10
N PRO A 37 0.95 -13.86 -23.07
CA PRO A 37 0.40 -14.49 -21.86
C PRO A 37 -0.68 -15.53 -22.13
N ARG A 38 -1.48 -15.35 -23.20
CA ARG A 38 -2.52 -16.31 -23.61
C ARG A 38 -1.96 -17.67 -24.02
N THR A 39 -0.74 -17.70 -24.57
CA THR A 39 -0.09 -18.92 -25.05
C THR A 39 0.98 -19.43 -24.10
N THR A 40 1.32 -18.67 -23.04
CA THR A 40 2.32 -19.04 -22.03
C THR A 40 1.62 -19.29 -20.69
N CYS A 41 1.50 -18.28 -19.83
CA CYS A 41 0.96 -18.41 -18.48
C CYS A 41 -0.49 -18.94 -18.46
N ALA A 42 -1.34 -18.43 -19.36
CA ALA A 42 -2.75 -18.81 -19.43
C ALA A 42 -2.99 -20.18 -20.08
N SER A 43 -1.94 -20.84 -20.59
CA SER A 43 -2.05 -22.21 -21.10
C SER A 43 -2.15 -23.25 -19.97
N CYS A 44 -1.77 -22.87 -18.74
CA CYS A 44 -1.94 -23.67 -17.54
C CYS A 44 -3.35 -23.45 -16.96
N HIS A 45 -4.04 -24.53 -16.56
CA HIS A 45 -5.40 -24.41 -16.00
C HIS A 45 -5.40 -23.81 -14.60
N GLU A 46 -4.29 -23.92 -13.88
CA GLU A 46 -4.06 -23.32 -12.56
C GLU A 46 -4.03 -21.78 -12.63
N MET A 47 -3.76 -21.24 -13.82
CA MET A 47 -3.73 -19.80 -14.07
C MET A 47 -5.07 -19.25 -14.57
N THR A 48 -6.09 -20.09 -14.79
CA THR A 48 -7.36 -19.66 -15.42
C THR A 48 -8.02 -18.51 -14.65
N ASN A 49 -8.14 -18.62 -13.32
CA ASN A 49 -8.77 -17.58 -12.51
C ASN A 49 -7.93 -16.29 -12.51
N VAL A 50 -6.61 -16.40 -12.31
CA VAL A 50 -5.70 -15.25 -12.29
C VAL A 50 -5.68 -14.52 -13.64
N HIS A 51 -5.69 -15.27 -14.75
CA HIS A 51 -5.76 -14.71 -16.09
C HIS A 51 -7.13 -14.06 -16.35
N SER A 52 -8.23 -14.67 -15.89
CA SER A 52 -9.57 -14.09 -15.97
C SER A 52 -9.61 -12.71 -15.29
N ASP A 53 -9.14 -12.63 -14.04
CA ASP A 53 -9.08 -11.38 -13.28
C ASP A 53 -8.22 -10.32 -13.98
N TRP A 54 -7.02 -10.71 -14.44
CA TRP A 54 -6.15 -9.83 -15.21
C TRP A 54 -6.81 -9.33 -16.49
N SER A 55 -7.47 -10.22 -17.26
CA SER A 55 -8.11 -9.89 -18.53
C SER A 55 -9.29 -8.94 -18.37
N ALA A 56 -9.93 -8.94 -17.20
CA ALA A 56 -10.99 -8.01 -16.84
C ALA A 56 -10.45 -6.70 -16.23
N SER A 57 -9.17 -6.62 -15.88
CA SER A 57 -8.58 -5.47 -15.18
C SER A 57 -8.19 -4.33 -16.11
N SER A 58 -7.92 -3.14 -15.54
CA SER A 58 -7.33 -2.03 -16.31
C SER A 58 -5.90 -2.30 -16.77
N HIS A 59 -5.25 -3.36 -16.26
CA HIS A 59 -3.92 -3.79 -16.68
C HIS A 59 -3.96 -4.94 -17.69
N ALA A 60 -5.13 -5.24 -18.29
CA ALA A 60 -5.29 -6.33 -19.28
C ALA A 60 -4.41 -6.17 -20.55
N SER A 61 -3.83 -4.99 -20.78
CA SER A 61 -2.86 -4.75 -21.87
C SER A 61 -1.40 -4.85 -21.43
N VAL A 62 -1.14 -4.98 -20.12
CA VAL A 62 0.20 -5.08 -19.55
C VAL A 62 0.59 -6.55 -19.42
N HIS A 63 1.76 -6.91 -19.96
CA HIS A 63 2.27 -8.27 -19.87
C HIS A 63 2.60 -8.65 -18.42
N CYS A 64 2.29 -9.88 -17.99
CA CYS A 64 2.51 -10.33 -16.61
C CYS A 64 3.95 -10.09 -16.11
N ARG A 65 4.94 -10.22 -17.01
CA ARG A 65 6.37 -10.05 -16.73
C ARG A 65 6.76 -8.64 -16.32
N SER A 66 5.98 -7.64 -16.71
CA SER A 66 6.23 -6.25 -16.33
C SER A 66 6.06 -6.04 -14.82
N CYS A 67 5.30 -6.92 -14.15
CA CYS A 67 5.08 -6.87 -12.70
C CYS A 67 5.71 -8.07 -11.96
N HIS A 68 5.63 -9.28 -12.51
CA HIS A 68 6.06 -10.50 -11.84
C HIS A 68 7.48 -10.97 -12.21
N GLY A 69 8.16 -10.29 -13.14
CA GLY A 69 9.38 -10.81 -13.77
C GLY A 69 9.05 -11.84 -14.87
N GLY A 70 10.02 -12.14 -15.72
CA GLY A 70 9.87 -13.12 -16.81
C GLY A 70 10.73 -14.36 -16.61
N ALA A 71 10.50 -15.43 -17.37
CA ALA A 71 11.19 -16.72 -17.17
C ALA A 71 12.73 -16.68 -17.28
N LEU A 72 13.30 -15.65 -17.93
CA LEU A 72 14.74 -15.39 -17.99
C LEU A 72 15.29 -14.58 -16.80
N THR A 73 14.49 -14.29 -15.77
CA THR A 73 15.03 -13.73 -14.53
C THR A 73 16.00 -14.75 -13.94
N LEU A 74 17.27 -14.38 -13.83
CA LEU A 74 18.33 -15.21 -13.24
C LEU A 74 18.23 -15.28 -11.71
N ASP A 75 17.06 -14.97 -11.16
CA ASP A 75 16.78 -15.13 -9.75
C ASP A 75 16.59 -16.62 -9.44
N VAL A 76 17.45 -17.16 -8.59
CA VAL A 76 17.44 -18.58 -8.22
C VAL A 76 16.11 -19.00 -7.60
N HIS A 77 15.46 -18.13 -6.82
CA HIS A 77 14.14 -18.41 -6.23
C HIS A 77 13.04 -18.40 -7.28
N ALA A 78 13.12 -17.54 -8.30
CA ALA A 78 12.17 -17.55 -9.41
C ALA A 78 12.25 -18.88 -10.16
N VAL A 79 13.45 -19.32 -10.55
CA VAL A 79 13.69 -20.60 -11.22
C VAL A 79 13.24 -21.77 -10.35
N GLU A 80 13.62 -21.79 -9.07
CA GLU A 80 13.18 -22.82 -8.13
C GLU A 80 11.65 -22.86 -8.03
N SER A 81 10.99 -21.71 -7.92
CA SER A 81 9.53 -21.65 -7.82
C SER A 81 8.81 -22.14 -9.09
N HIS A 82 9.43 -21.96 -10.26
CA HIS A 82 8.92 -22.47 -11.52
C HIS A 82 9.06 -24.00 -11.58
N VAL A 83 10.24 -24.53 -11.23
CA VAL A 83 10.48 -25.98 -11.17
C VAL A 83 9.57 -26.64 -10.15
N GLN A 84 9.45 -26.09 -8.95
CA GLN A 84 8.56 -26.61 -7.91
C GLN A 84 7.10 -26.64 -8.37
N ARG A 85 6.63 -25.62 -9.10
CA ARG A 85 5.27 -25.62 -9.67
C ARG A 85 5.05 -26.77 -10.65
N VAL A 86 6.00 -26.99 -11.55
CA VAL A 86 5.95 -28.10 -12.51
C VAL A 86 5.96 -29.45 -11.78
N VAL A 87 6.87 -29.64 -10.82
CA VAL A 87 6.95 -30.88 -10.04
C VAL A 87 5.64 -31.15 -9.28
N ARG A 88 5.10 -30.14 -8.59
CA ARG A 88 3.85 -30.26 -7.82
C ARG A 88 2.64 -30.59 -8.69
N HIS A 89 2.55 -29.96 -9.88
CA HIS A 89 1.52 -30.28 -10.86
C HIS A 89 1.51 -31.77 -11.22
N PHE A 90 2.68 -32.32 -11.56
CA PHE A 90 2.79 -33.73 -11.93
C PHE A 90 2.70 -34.69 -10.73
N ALA A 91 3.07 -34.24 -9.54
CA ALA A 91 2.92 -34.99 -8.29
C ALA A 91 1.48 -35.04 -7.77
N LYS A 92 0.54 -34.28 -8.38
CA LYS A 92 -0.85 -34.12 -7.92
C LYS A 92 -0.95 -33.67 -6.46
N GLU A 93 0.03 -32.93 -5.98
CA GLU A 93 -0.04 -32.30 -4.67
C GLU A 93 -1.12 -31.21 -4.70
N ALA A 94 -1.84 -31.04 -3.58
CA ALA A 94 -2.87 -30.01 -3.47
C ALA A 94 -2.28 -28.63 -3.84
N GLU A 95 -2.97 -27.89 -4.70
CA GLU A 95 -2.51 -26.58 -5.15
C GLU A 95 -2.33 -25.63 -3.96
N PRO A 96 -1.10 -25.18 -3.65
CA PRO A 96 -0.94 -24.11 -2.71
C PRO A 96 -1.54 -22.84 -3.31
N THR A 97 -2.26 -22.06 -2.52
CA THR A 97 -2.81 -20.78 -2.97
C THR A 97 -1.69 -19.91 -3.52
N ILE A 98 -1.77 -19.51 -4.79
CA ILE A 98 -0.75 -18.67 -5.43
C ILE A 98 -0.79 -17.29 -4.75
N ARG A 99 0.24 -16.97 -3.97
CA ARG A 99 0.37 -15.69 -3.25
C ARG A 99 1.70 -15.01 -3.56
N LEU A 100 1.69 -13.69 -3.52
CA LEU A 100 2.92 -12.91 -3.60
C LEU A 100 3.72 -13.10 -2.31
N LYS A 101 5.00 -13.43 -2.47
CA LYS A 101 5.98 -13.32 -1.37
C LYS A 101 6.28 -11.83 -1.12
N PRO A 102 6.74 -11.47 0.09
CA PRO A 102 7.13 -10.09 0.41
C PRO A 102 8.09 -9.48 -0.61
N ASP A 103 9.12 -10.21 -1.02
CA ASP A 103 10.08 -9.73 -2.02
C ASP A 103 9.40 -9.46 -3.38
N HIS A 104 8.40 -10.27 -3.75
CA HIS A 104 7.61 -10.02 -4.95
C HIS A 104 6.72 -8.78 -4.80
N VAL A 105 6.19 -8.49 -3.61
CA VAL A 105 5.43 -7.25 -3.34
C VAL A 105 6.32 -6.02 -3.57
N LEU A 106 7.56 -6.07 -3.08
CA LEU A 106 8.53 -4.98 -3.27
C LEU A 106 8.93 -4.82 -4.74
N ALA A 107 9.17 -5.92 -5.46
CA ALA A 107 9.45 -5.90 -6.88
C ALA A 107 8.28 -5.30 -7.69
N VAL A 108 7.06 -5.74 -7.41
CA VAL A 108 5.83 -5.22 -8.05
C VAL A 108 5.66 -3.73 -7.75
N HIS A 109 5.86 -3.30 -6.50
CA HIS A 109 5.79 -1.90 -6.11
C HIS A 109 6.79 -1.03 -6.87
N ALA A 110 8.04 -1.50 -7.04
CA ALA A 110 9.04 -0.81 -7.84
C ALA A 110 8.65 -0.77 -9.33
N SER A 111 8.06 -1.83 -9.88
CA SER A 111 7.60 -1.87 -11.27
C SER A 111 6.54 -0.82 -11.59
N CYS A 112 5.73 -0.39 -10.61
CA CYS A 112 4.74 0.67 -10.80
C CYS A 112 5.36 1.96 -11.35
N ALA A 113 6.60 2.29 -10.96
CA ALA A 113 7.28 3.52 -11.37
C ALA A 113 7.55 3.60 -12.87
N SER A 114 7.62 2.46 -13.58
CA SER A 114 7.90 2.44 -15.02
C SER A 114 6.75 2.98 -15.87
N CYS A 115 5.50 2.82 -15.40
CA CYS A 115 4.29 3.34 -16.08
C CYS A 115 3.62 4.48 -15.32
N HIS A 116 3.83 4.59 -14.00
CA HIS A 116 3.26 5.62 -13.14
C HIS A 116 4.36 6.46 -12.43
N PRO A 117 5.28 7.09 -13.18
CA PRO A 117 6.42 7.78 -12.58
C PRO A 117 6.00 8.95 -11.68
N GLN A 118 4.98 9.72 -12.05
CA GLN A 118 4.50 10.84 -11.24
C GLN A 118 3.86 10.36 -9.93
N ALA A 119 2.99 9.33 -9.98
CA ALA A 119 2.36 8.81 -8.77
C ALA A 119 3.39 8.23 -7.78
N PHE A 120 4.42 7.56 -8.31
CA PHE A 120 5.51 7.05 -7.50
C PHE A 120 6.35 8.19 -6.90
N ALA A 121 6.70 9.20 -7.71
CA ALA A 121 7.42 10.39 -7.27
C ALA A 121 6.64 11.20 -6.22
N ASP A 122 5.32 11.24 -6.31
CA ASP A 122 4.44 11.86 -5.32
C ASP A 122 4.36 11.06 -4.02
N TRP A 123 4.35 9.72 -4.12
CA TRP A 123 4.33 8.82 -2.96
C TRP A 123 5.64 8.86 -2.16
N GLN A 124 6.79 8.91 -2.82
CA GLN A 124 8.11 8.89 -2.18
C GLN A 124 8.32 9.94 -1.07
N PRO A 125 7.98 11.23 -1.23
CA PRO A 125 8.09 12.23 -0.17
C PRO A 125 6.93 12.19 0.82
N SER A 126 5.89 11.39 0.57
CA SER A 126 4.74 11.27 1.47
C SER A 126 5.12 10.53 2.76
N LYS A 127 4.32 10.71 3.80
CA LYS A 127 4.48 9.93 5.05
C LYS A 127 4.17 8.44 4.87
N HIS A 128 3.51 8.04 3.77
CA HIS A 128 3.25 6.62 3.46
C HIS A 128 4.46 5.91 2.85
N ALA A 129 5.49 6.63 2.39
CA ALA A 129 6.79 6.03 2.08
C ALA A 129 7.63 5.73 3.33
N THR A 130 6.99 5.62 4.50
CA THR A 130 7.64 5.21 5.75
C THR A 130 8.16 3.77 5.64
N THR A 131 9.18 3.47 6.44
CA THR A 131 9.84 2.17 6.46
C THR A 131 9.60 1.43 7.77
N TYR A 132 9.87 0.13 7.78
CA TYR A 132 9.80 -0.65 9.02
C TYR A 132 10.68 -0.07 10.12
N ALA A 133 11.91 0.35 9.82
CA ALA A 133 12.78 0.96 10.84
C ALA A 133 12.16 2.23 11.44
N ARG A 134 11.56 3.09 10.60
CA ARG A 134 10.98 4.35 11.06
C ARG A 134 9.76 4.16 11.96
N ILE A 135 8.96 3.12 11.73
CA ILE A 135 7.79 2.82 12.55
C ILE A 135 8.20 2.06 13.82
N PHE A 136 8.94 0.97 13.68
CA PHE A 136 9.14 0.01 14.77
C PHE A 136 10.34 0.33 15.68
N LEU A 137 11.19 1.27 15.29
CA LEU A 137 12.34 1.71 16.11
C LEU A 137 12.17 3.13 16.65
N ASP A 138 10.96 3.71 16.59
CA ASP A 138 10.68 5.02 17.19
C ASP A 138 10.68 4.92 18.73
N PRO A 139 11.68 5.48 19.44
CA PRO A 139 11.76 5.34 20.89
C PRO A 139 10.64 6.11 21.62
N ALA A 140 10.13 7.19 21.05
CA ALA A 140 9.07 7.98 21.66
C ALA A 140 7.73 7.23 21.60
N HIS A 141 7.43 6.63 20.46
CA HIS A 141 6.24 5.77 20.32
C HIS A 141 6.36 4.50 21.16
N ASN A 142 7.50 3.80 21.07
CA ASN A 142 7.72 2.52 21.76
C ASN A 142 7.72 2.65 23.30
N ALA A 143 7.91 3.86 23.83
CA ALA A 143 7.76 4.13 25.26
C ALA A 143 6.29 4.16 25.73
N VAL A 144 5.35 4.41 24.81
CA VAL A 144 3.91 4.44 25.07
C VAL A 144 3.28 3.09 24.72
N GLU A 145 3.60 2.55 23.54
CA GLU A 145 3.05 1.31 23.04
C GLU A 145 4.17 0.45 22.42
N PRO A 146 4.53 -0.69 23.04
CA PRO A 146 5.56 -1.56 22.48
C PRO A 146 5.08 -2.23 21.18
N PRO A 147 5.99 -2.49 20.22
CA PRO A 147 5.70 -3.26 19.03
C PRO A 147 4.93 -4.55 19.32
N ALA A 148 3.80 -4.72 18.64
CA ALA A 148 2.92 -5.87 18.77
C ALA A 148 2.43 -6.38 17.40
N ASN A 149 1.86 -7.58 17.37
CA ASN A 149 1.29 -8.15 16.15
C ASN A 149 0.17 -7.32 15.56
N ASP A 150 -0.58 -6.58 16.38
CA ASP A 150 -1.67 -5.74 15.89
C ASP A 150 -1.17 -4.56 15.03
N CYS A 151 0.07 -4.08 15.27
CA CYS A 151 0.71 -3.06 14.44
C CYS A 151 0.81 -3.51 12.97
N PHE A 152 0.88 -4.83 12.70
CA PHE A 152 0.96 -5.37 11.35
C PHE A 152 -0.34 -5.27 10.55
N ARG A 153 -1.46 -4.95 11.19
CA ARG A 153 -2.70 -4.63 10.49
C ARG A 153 -2.53 -3.46 9.51
N CYS A 154 -1.65 -2.52 9.86
CA CYS A 154 -1.45 -1.27 9.09
C CYS A 154 0.01 -1.11 8.63
N HIS A 155 0.98 -1.44 9.49
CA HIS A 155 2.40 -1.17 9.25
C HIS A 155 3.21 -2.41 8.88
N GLY A 156 2.58 -3.56 8.67
CA GLY A 156 3.24 -4.85 8.38
C GLY A 156 2.42 -5.75 7.47
N MET A 157 1.55 -5.16 6.67
CA MET A 157 0.55 -5.87 5.86
C MET A 157 1.13 -6.98 4.98
N PHE A 158 2.32 -6.73 4.42
CA PHE A 158 3.02 -7.65 3.53
C PHE A 158 4.28 -8.25 4.17
N PHE A 159 4.56 -7.97 5.44
CA PHE A 159 5.68 -8.58 6.14
C PHE A 159 5.39 -10.08 6.38
N PRO A 160 6.36 -10.99 6.20
CA PRO A 160 6.15 -12.40 6.49
C PRO A 160 6.29 -12.68 7.98
N GLY A 161 5.31 -13.36 8.58
CA GLY A 161 5.40 -13.80 9.98
C GLY A 161 4.82 -12.81 10.99
N ASP A 162 5.41 -12.75 12.17
CA ASP A 162 4.91 -11.97 13.31
C ASP A 162 5.91 -10.89 13.76
N ILE A 163 5.54 -10.11 14.77
CA ILE A 163 6.35 -8.98 15.24
C ILE A 163 7.72 -9.44 15.74
N ALA A 164 7.81 -10.65 16.32
CA ALA A 164 9.06 -11.23 16.79
C ALA A 164 9.99 -11.64 15.64
N ASN A 165 9.43 -11.82 14.43
CA ASN A 165 10.25 -11.99 13.23
C ASN A 165 10.79 -10.66 12.69
N LEU A 166 10.23 -9.50 13.05
CA LEU A 166 10.69 -8.19 12.58
C LEU A 166 11.61 -7.49 13.58
N VAL A 167 11.22 -7.43 14.85
CA VAL A 167 11.96 -6.75 15.91
C VAL A 167 12.13 -7.61 17.15
N ALA A 168 13.21 -7.37 17.87
CA ALA A 168 13.50 -7.95 19.17
C ALA A 168 13.88 -6.85 20.18
N PRO A 169 13.57 -7.02 21.48
CA PRO A 169 14.02 -6.09 22.51
C PRO A 169 15.54 -6.11 22.60
N VAL A 170 16.14 -4.94 22.78
CA VAL A 170 17.57 -4.81 23.06
C VAL A 170 17.81 -5.14 24.52
N LYS A 171 18.74 -6.07 24.79
CA LYS A 171 19.05 -6.49 26.15
C LYS A 171 19.58 -5.29 26.95
N ASP A 172 19.04 -5.11 28.16
CA ASP A 172 19.41 -4.04 29.10
C ASP A 172 19.04 -2.60 28.66
N GLU A 173 18.23 -2.45 27.61
CA GLU A 173 17.71 -1.15 27.15
C GLU A 173 16.18 -1.18 26.95
N ARG A 174 15.52 -0.02 27.09
CA ARG A 174 14.11 0.16 26.68
C ARG A 174 14.02 0.42 25.16
N GLY A 175 14.71 -0.42 24.39
CA GLY A 175 14.90 -0.28 22.96
C GLY A 175 14.50 -1.53 22.18
N TRP A 176 14.30 -1.35 20.88
CA TRP A 176 14.01 -2.41 19.93
C TRP A 176 15.06 -2.39 18.83
N ALA A 177 15.39 -3.55 18.29
CA ALA A 177 16.27 -3.71 17.14
C ALA A 177 15.60 -4.61 16.11
N LEU A 178 15.88 -4.35 14.83
CA LEU A 178 15.46 -5.24 13.76
C LEU A 178 16.19 -6.57 13.87
N THR A 179 15.47 -7.67 13.68
CA THR A 179 16.07 -9.01 13.57
C THR A 179 16.99 -9.11 12.34
N ARG A 180 16.66 -8.35 11.28
CA ARG A 180 17.36 -8.29 9.99
C ARG A 180 17.46 -6.85 9.54
N THR A 181 18.67 -6.30 9.50
CA THR A 181 18.91 -4.87 9.21
C THR A 181 18.40 -4.44 7.84
N GLU A 182 18.46 -5.32 6.84
CA GLU A 182 18.02 -5.05 5.46
C GLU A 182 16.50 -4.83 5.35
N THR A 183 15.72 -5.34 6.30
CA THR A 183 14.27 -5.11 6.32
C THR A 183 13.94 -3.67 6.70
N GLY A 184 14.83 -2.97 7.42
CA GLY A 184 14.56 -1.66 7.96
C GLY A 184 14.26 -0.56 6.94
N VAL A 185 14.79 -0.70 5.71
CA VAL A 185 14.59 0.25 4.62
C VAL A 185 13.38 -0.07 3.74
N GLN A 186 12.75 -1.23 3.95
CA GLN A 186 11.61 -1.64 3.14
C GLN A 186 10.37 -0.78 3.48
N PRO A 187 9.56 -0.41 2.46
CA PRO A 187 8.34 0.35 2.69
C PRO A 187 7.33 -0.47 3.48
N ALA A 188 6.78 0.14 4.55
CA ALA A 188 5.73 -0.48 5.35
C ALA A 188 4.35 -0.36 4.69
N ILE A 189 4.15 0.68 3.86
CA ILE A 189 2.89 0.99 3.16
C ILE A 189 3.16 1.11 1.64
N PRO A 190 3.43 -0.01 0.93
CA PRO A 190 3.61 0.01 -0.52
C PRO A 190 2.28 0.28 -1.25
N CYS A 191 2.34 0.56 -2.57
CA CYS A 191 1.15 0.85 -3.38
C CYS A 191 0.04 -0.21 -3.26
N LEU A 192 0.42 -1.49 -3.12
CA LEU A 192 -0.52 -2.61 -2.96
C LEU A 192 -1.35 -2.55 -1.68
N THR A 193 -1.00 -1.69 -0.70
CA THR A 193 -1.83 -1.44 0.49
C THR A 193 -3.20 -0.89 0.11
N CYS A 194 -3.24 -0.04 -0.92
CA CYS A 194 -4.44 0.68 -1.37
C CYS A 194 -4.91 0.30 -2.78
N HIS A 195 -4.12 -0.48 -3.53
CA HIS A 195 -4.41 -0.83 -4.91
C HIS A 195 -4.39 -2.34 -5.15
N GLN A 196 -5.45 -2.85 -5.78
CA GLN A 196 -5.52 -4.21 -6.29
C GLN A 196 -5.24 -4.20 -7.81
N ILE A 197 -4.22 -4.95 -8.25
CA ILE A 197 -3.75 -4.87 -9.65
C ILE A 197 -4.73 -5.56 -10.62
N HIS A 198 -5.23 -6.74 -10.25
CA HIS A 198 -6.15 -7.54 -11.08
C HIS A 198 -7.63 -7.28 -10.73
N ALA A 199 -7.96 -6.13 -10.12
CA ALA A 199 -9.35 -5.76 -9.92
C ALA A 199 -10.02 -5.46 -11.29
N PRO A 200 -11.32 -5.80 -11.47
CA PRO A 200 -12.05 -5.48 -12.70
C PRO A 200 -11.94 -3.99 -13.05
N ALA A 201 -11.81 -3.65 -14.33
CA ALA A 201 -11.60 -2.28 -14.82
C ALA A 201 -12.70 -1.31 -14.37
N ALA A 202 -13.95 -1.79 -14.21
CA ALA A 202 -15.05 -0.99 -13.66
C ALA A 202 -14.79 -0.52 -12.21
N THR A 203 -13.83 -1.14 -11.52
CA THR A 203 -13.49 -0.91 -10.11
C THR A 203 -12.08 -0.37 -9.88
N THR A 204 -11.24 -0.25 -10.91
CA THR A 204 -9.81 0.13 -10.74
C THR A 204 -9.57 1.57 -10.31
N GLN A 205 -10.56 2.46 -10.48
CA GLN A 205 -10.51 3.81 -9.91
C GLN A 205 -10.86 3.84 -8.41
N ILE A 206 -11.35 2.73 -7.87
CA ILE A 206 -11.73 2.61 -6.47
C ILE A 206 -10.59 1.92 -5.75
N ALA A 207 -9.94 2.66 -4.86
CA ALA A 207 -8.93 2.09 -3.98
C ALA A 207 -9.51 0.91 -3.19
N SER A 208 -8.66 -0.02 -2.79
CA SER A 208 -9.00 -1.21 -2.01
C SER A 208 -8.00 -1.39 -0.88
N PHE A 209 -8.48 -1.76 0.30
CA PHE A 209 -7.63 -2.02 1.45
C PHE A 209 -7.17 -3.48 1.45
N TYR A 210 -5.86 -3.73 1.56
CA TYR A 210 -5.36 -5.09 1.72
C TYR A 210 -5.53 -5.57 3.18
N ASP A 211 -6.43 -6.52 3.46
CA ASP A 211 -6.49 -7.17 4.76
C ASP A 211 -5.46 -8.32 4.81
N ARG A 212 -4.46 -8.15 5.66
CA ARG A 212 -3.41 -9.15 5.91
C ARG A 212 -3.95 -10.49 6.40
N ARG A 213 -4.99 -10.49 7.23
CA ARG A 213 -5.53 -11.71 7.87
C ARG A 213 -6.17 -12.63 6.84
N GLU A 214 -6.93 -12.02 5.93
CA GLU A 214 -7.59 -12.71 4.82
C GLU A 214 -6.68 -12.80 3.58
N ALA A 215 -5.55 -12.09 3.60
CA ALA A 215 -4.60 -11.94 2.49
C ALA A 215 -5.27 -11.51 1.19
N THR A 216 -6.27 -10.62 1.27
CA THR A 216 -7.08 -10.18 0.13
C THR A 216 -7.35 -8.68 0.18
N HIS A 217 -7.72 -8.12 -0.97
CA HIS A 217 -8.17 -6.73 -1.07
C HIS A 217 -9.67 -6.63 -0.83
N VAL A 218 -10.06 -5.66 0.00
CA VAL A 218 -11.45 -5.27 0.24
C VAL A 218 -11.69 -3.92 -0.40
N SER A 219 -12.64 -3.86 -1.34
CA SER A 219 -13.02 -2.61 -2.01
C SER A 219 -13.44 -1.54 -0.99
N ALA A 220 -13.01 -0.29 -1.20
CA ALA A 220 -13.45 0.86 -0.42
C ALA A 220 -14.98 0.96 -0.25
N GLN A 221 -15.73 0.49 -1.24
CA GLN A 221 -17.19 0.53 -1.23
C GLN A 221 -17.81 -0.43 -0.21
N LEU A 222 -17.12 -1.53 0.07
CA LEU A 222 -17.56 -2.57 1.01
C LEU A 222 -17.12 -2.28 2.45
N LEU A 223 -16.15 -1.38 2.63
CA LEU A 223 -15.73 -0.96 3.96
C LEU A 223 -16.86 -0.17 4.65
N PRO A 224 -17.09 -0.39 5.95
CA PRO A 224 -18.12 0.32 6.70
C PRO A 224 -17.75 1.80 6.85
N VAL A 225 -18.77 2.66 6.92
CA VAL A 225 -18.57 4.04 7.37
C VAL A 225 -18.40 3.99 8.88
N PRO A 226 -17.27 4.45 9.44
CA PRO A 226 -17.07 4.38 10.87
C PRO A 226 -18.05 5.30 11.58
N HIS A 227 -18.61 4.81 12.68
CA HIS A 227 -19.29 5.63 13.65
C HIS A 227 -18.22 6.30 14.50
N VAL A 228 -18.25 7.62 14.62
CA VAL A 228 -17.31 8.40 15.45
C VAL A 228 -18.14 9.37 16.29
N ARG A 229 -17.76 9.56 17.55
CA ARG A 229 -18.53 10.36 18.52
C ARG A 229 -17.66 11.36 19.26
N ARG A 230 -18.23 12.53 19.55
CA ARG A 230 -17.71 13.52 20.49
C ARG A 230 -18.55 13.45 21.76
N GLY A 231 -18.00 12.82 22.82
CA GLY A 231 -18.82 12.40 23.96
C GLY A 231 -19.94 11.47 23.48
N ASP A 232 -21.18 11.76 23.83
CA ASP A 232 -22.34 10.99 23.38
C ASP A 232 -22.84 11.38 21.99
N THR A 233 -22.36 12.49 21.42
CA THR A 233 -22.87 13.04 20.16
C THR A 233 -22.18 12.40 18.96
N PRO A 234 -22.90 11.76 18.03
CA PRO A 234 -22.30 11.29 16.78
C PRO A 234 -21.88 12.48 15.90
N ILE A 235 -20.72 12.37 15.25
CA ILE A 235 -20.29 13.36 14.25
C ILE A 235 -20.60 12.87 12.84
N ARG A 236 -20.82 13.80 11.92
CA ARG A 236 -21.00 13.47 10.51
C ARG A 236 -19.67 13.10 9.86
N VAL A 237 -19.56 11.85 9.42
CA VAL A 237 -18.43 11.35 8.62
C VAL A 237 -18.79 11.39 7.14
N SER A 238 -17.83 11.72 6.27
CA SER A 238 -18.04 11.71 4.81
C SER A 238 -18.47 10.32 4.32
N ARG A 239 -19.29 10.31 3.27
CA ARG A 239 -19.72 9.07 2.60
C ARG A 239 -18.76 8.63 1.49
N ASP A 240 -17.73 9.43 1.18
CA ASP A 240 -16.69 9.09 0.21
C ASP A 240 -16.09 7.72 0.54
N PRO A 241 -16.25 6.69 -0.32
CA PRO A 241 -15.67 5.38 -0.07
C PRO A 241 -14.17 5.42 0.20
N ARG A 242 -13.43 6.34 -0.45
CA ARG A 242 -11.96 6.43 -0.33
C ARG A 242 -11.52 6.77 1.09
N GLN A 243 -12.27 7.59 1.82
CA GLN A 243 -11.98 7.91 3.22
C GLN A 243 -12.00 6.65 4.11
N ARG A 244 -12.85 5.67 3.78
CA ARG A 244 -12.99 4.45 4.57
C ARG A 244 -11.71 3.62 4.60
N ILE A 245 -10.87 3.72 3.56
CA ILE A 245 -9.54 3.12 3.52
C ILE A 245 -8.59 3.85 4.45
N CYS A 246 -8.56 5.18 4.41
CA CYS A 246 -7.73 5.99 5.29
C CYS A 246 -8.01 5.66 6.75
N GLN A 247 -9.30 5.53 7.10
CA GLN A 247 -9.76 5.20 8.45
C GLN A 247 -9.51 3.74 8.87
N GLN A 248 -9.01 2.86 8.00
CA GLN A 248 -8.50 1.56 8.46
C GLN A 248 -7.21 1.69 9.27
N CYS A 249 -6.44 2.77 9.04
CA CYS A 249 -5.20 3.06 9.75
C CYS A 249 -5.32 4.28 10.66
N HIS A 250 -6.06 5.31 10.22
CA HIS A 250 -6.23 6.59 10.92
C HIS A 250 -7.58 6.68 11.63
N ALA A 251 -7.84 5.75 12.53
CA ALA A 251 -9.12 5.58 13.22
C ALA A 251 -9.05 5.93 14.71
N PRO A 252 -10.20 6.28 15.32
CA PRO A 252 -10.32 6.33 16.77
C PRO A 252 -10.09 4.96 17.41
N ASN A 253 -9.94 4.98 18.72
CA ASN A 253 -9.90 3.76 19.52
C ASN A 253 -11.21 2.96 19.42
N ALA A 254 -11.24 1.77 20.04
CA ALA A 254 -12.39 0.87 20.00
C ALA A 254 -13.69 1.46 20.59
N ALA A 255 -13.62 2.55 21.36
CA ALA A 255 -14.79 3.26 21.87
C ALA A 255 -15.37 4.26 20.85
N HIS A 256 -14.78 4.37 19.65
CA HIS A 256 -15.21 5.28 18.60
C HIS A 256 -15.14 6.77 19.00
N ALA A 257 -14.26 7.09 19.96
CA ALA A 257 -14.12 8.42 20.51
C ALA A 257 -13.24 9.30 19.60
N LEU A 258 -13.78 10.42 19.14
CA LEU A 258 -13.10 11.40 18.30
C LEU A 258 -11.77 11.85 18.91
N GLY A 259 -10.71 11.90 18.10
CA GLY A 259 -9.40 12.44 18.47
C GLY A 259 -8.59 11.53 19.38
N THR A 260 -8.94 10.24 19.48
CA THR A 260 -8.17 9.22 20.20
C THR A 260 -7.32 8.40 19.24
N SER A 261 -6.26 7.75 19.74
CA SER A 261 -5.33 6.98 18.90
C SER A 261 -4.78 7.84 17.74
N ASP A 262 -4.76 7.33 16.51
CA ASP A 262 -4.38 8.06 15.30
C ASP A 262 -5.60 8.57 14.50
N ASP A 263 -6.70 8.90 15.18
CA ASP A 263 -7.91 9.41 14.53
C ASP A 263 -7.65 10.72 13.78
N ARG A 264 -7.91 10.70 12.47
CA ARG A 264 -7.85 11.88 11.59
C ARG A 264 -9.21 12.27 11.05
N THR A 265 -10.29 11.78 11.65
CA THR A 265 -11.66 12.05 11.18
C THR A 265 -11.95 13.56 11.24
N PRO A 266 -12.30 14.20 10.09
CA PRO A 266 -12.66 15.61 10.08
C PRO A 266 -13.89 15.89 10.94
N ALA A 267 -13.77 16.88 11.83
CA ALA A 267 -14.79 17.33 12.75
C ALA A 267 -14.70 18.85 12.96
N GLY A 268 -15.64 19.41 13.73
CA GLY A 268 -15.64 20.85 13.99
C GLY A 268 -15.94 21.62 12.71
N VAL A 269 -15.06 22.53 12.30
CA VAL A 269 -15.24 23.32 11.06
C VAL A 269 -15.10 22.48 9.78
N HIS A 270 -14.52 21.28 9.88
CA HIS A 270 -14.31 20.35 8.76
C HIS A 270 -15.25 19.14 8.81
N GLU A 271 -16.26 19.16 9.68
CA GLU A 271 -17.17 18.02 9.86
C GLU A 271 -17.90 17.65 8.56
N GLY A 272 -17.86 16.37 8.20
CA GLY A 272 -18.47 15.82 6.99
C GLY A 272 -17.61 15.89 5.72
N LEU A 273 -16.44 16.55 5.76
CA LEU A 273 -15.49 16.55 4.64
C LEU A 273 -14.78 15.19 4.52
N SER A 274 -14.44 14.83 3.27
CA SER A 274 -13.57 13.70 2.94
C SER A 274 -12.12 14.03 3.25
N CYS A 275 -11.32 13.03 3.62
CA CYS A 275 -9.86 13.16 3.67
C CYS A 275 -9.30 13.73 2.36
N ARG A 276 -9.93 13.39 1.23
CA ARG A 276 -9.54 13.82 -0.13
C ARG A 276 -9.93 15.25 -0.49
N ASP A 277 -10.75 15.90 0.33
CA ASP A 277 -11.08 17.32 0.14
C ASP A 277 -9.90 18.20 0.57
N CYS A 278 -9.04 17.70 1.46
CA CYS A 278 -7.81 18.38 1.88
C CYS A 278 -6.54 17.69 1.37
N HIS A 279 -6.47 16.36 1.36
CA HIS A 279 -5.24 15.64 1.02
C HIS A 279 -5.22 15.18 -0.44
N TRP A 280 -4.12 15.50 -1.13
CA TRP A 280 -3.86 15.01 -2.49
C TRP A 280 -3.49 13.52 -2.50
N SER A 281 -3.80 12.85 -3.61
CA SER A 281 -3.77 11.39 -3.76
C SER A 281 -2.51 10.72 -3.21
N HIS A 282 -1.37 10.91 -3.87
CA HIS A 282 -0.16 10.14 -3.56
C HIS A 282 0.82 10.93 -2.69
N THR A 283 0.78 12.27 -2.74
CA THR A 283 1.58 13.11 -1.85
C THR A 283 1.04 13.09 -0.41
N ASN A 284 -0.26 12.82 -0.23
CA ASN A 284 -1.00 13.00 1.03
C ASN A 284 -0.78 14.38 1.67
N SER A 285 -0.40 15.38 0.87
CA SER A 285 -0.18 16.74 1.33
C SER A 285 -1.50 17.51 1.32
N ALA A 286 -1.74 18.30 2.35
CA ALA A 286 -2.84 19.28 2.41
C ALA A 286 -2.37 20.73 2.17
N LYS A 287 -1.07 20.94 1.88
CA LYS A 287 -0.50 22.30 1.78
C LYS A 287 -1.17 23.18 0.73
N ALA A 288 -1.69 22.59 -0.33
CA ALA A 288 -2.35 23.32 -1.42
C ALA A 288 -3.89 23.41 -1.28
N SER A 289 -4.52 22.71 -0.32
CA SER A 289 -6.01 22.66 -0.23
C SER A 289 -6.60 23.85 0.46
N CYS A 290 -5.88 24.42 1.42
CA CYS A 290 -6.41 25.47 2.26
C CYS A 290 -6.87 26.66 1.40
N ALA A 291 -6.05 27.08 0.44
CA ALA A 291 -6.37 28.17 -0.48
C ALA A 291 -7.50 27.86 -1.50
N ALA A 292 -7.86 26.59 -1.71
CA ALA A 292 -8.98 26.24 -2.59
C ALA A 292 -10.35 26.56 -1.96
N CYS A 293 -10.44 26.50 -0.63
CA CYS A 293 -11.66 26.85 0.11
C CYS A 293 -11.54 28.18 0.86
N HIS A 294 -10.33 28.62 1.23
CA HIS A 294 -10.11 29.84 1.99
C HIS A 294 -9.57 30.98 1.13
N PRO A 295 -10.09 32.21 1.27
CA PRO A 295 -11.12 32.61 2.24
C PRO A 295 -12.56 32.36 1.76
N ALA A 296 -12.78 31.96 0.50
CA ALA A 296 -14.07 31.99 -0.18
C ALA A 296 -15.22 31.30 0.58
N ASP A 297 -14.99 30.10 1.09
CA ASP A 297 -15.96 29.30 1.86
C ASP A 297 -15.82 29.53 3.37
N SER A 298 -14.78 30.23 3.79
CA SER A 298 -14.49 30.49 5.19
C SER A 298 -15.23 31.73 5.67
N HIS A 299 -16.21 31.53 6.54
CA HIS A 299 -17.07 32.61 7.00
C HIS A 299 -16.42 33.53 8.07
N CYS A 300 -15.13 33.35 8.39
CA CYS A 300 -14.41 34.13 9.41
C CYS A 300 -13.38 35.12 8.86
N GLY A 301 -13.04 35.04 7.56
CA GLY A 301 -12.07 35.97 6.92
C GLY A 301 -10.62 35.84 7.41
N LEU A 302 -10.32 34.83 8.21
CA LEU A 302 -8.97 34.58 8.72
C LEU A 302 -8.10 33.86 7.68
N ASP A 303 -6.82 34.23 7.65
CA ASP A 303 -5.79 33.53 6.87
C ASP A 303 -5.45 32.20 7.55
N VAL A 304 -5.95 31.10 6.99
CA VAL A 304 -5.81 29.74 7.53
C VAL A 304 -4.38 29.26 7.64
N GLU A 305 -3.48 29.70 6.75
CA GLU A 305 -2.08 29.29 6.81
C GLU A 305 -1.36 29.93 8.01
N LYS A 306 -1.92 31.03 8.53
CA LYS A 306 -1.41 31.74 9.70
C LYS A 306 -2.11 31.36 11.00
N MET A 307 -3.22 30.63 10.94
CA MET A 307 -3.91 30.17 12.15
C MET A 307 -2.99 29.30 13.00
N ASP A 308 -3.13 29.42 14.31
CA ASP A 308 -2.52 28.50 15.26
C ASP A 308 -3.23 27.14 15.13
N THR A 309 -2.75 26.29 14.23
CA THR A 309 -3.24 24.92 14.08
C THR A 309 -2.08 23.97 13.76
N THR A 310 -2.34 22.67 13.87
CA THR A 310 -1.36 21.63 13.49
C THR A 310 -0.97 21.65 12.02
N PHE A 311 -1.69 22.39 11.16
CA PHE A 311 -1.25 22.66 9.80
C PHE A 311 -0.02 23.56 9.75
N ARG A 312 -0.02 24.63 10.57
CA ARG A 312 1.06 25.61 10.65
C ARG A 312 2.23 25.10 11.50
N SER A 313 1.93 24.52 12.66
CA SER A 313 2.92 23.99 13.61
C SER A 313 2.42 22.68 14.21
N PRO A 314 3.12 21.56 14.02
CA PRO A 314 2.75 20.26 14.61
C PRO A 314 2.52 20.29 16.13
N GLU A 315 3.14 21.24 16.83
CA GLU A 315 3.07 21.42 18.28
C GLU A 315 1.86 22.26 18.74
N SER A 316 1.08 22.80 17.79
CA SER A 316 -0.12 23.57 18.09
C SER A 316 -1.13 22.74 18.91
N ARG A 317 -1.79 23.41 19.85
CA ARG A 317 -2.87 22.82 20.65
C ARG A 317 -4.16 22.63 19.85
N HIS A 318 -4.26 23.21 18.66
CA HIS A 318 -5.46 23.19 17.83
C HIS A 318 -5.26 22.23 16.65
N ASN A 319 -5.74 21.00 16.80
CA ASN A 319 -5.63 19.99 15.76
C ASN A 319 -6.50 20.38 14.55
N ILE A 320 -5.89 20.52 13.38
CA ILE A 320 -6.55 20.92 12.13
C ILE A 320 -7.72 20.00 11.75
N HIS A 321 -7.69 18.72 12.16
CA HIS A 321 -8.75 17.77 11.86
C HIS A 321 -10.02 18.01 12.71
N THR A 322 -9.87 18.61 13.90
CA THR A 322 -10.97 18.73 14.88
C THR A 322 -11.26 20.15 15.35
N VAL A 323 -10.50 21.14 14.85
CA VAL A 323 -10.61 22.55 15.24
C VAL A 323 -12.03 23.07 15.05
N SER A 324 -12.48 23.88 16.00
CA SER A 324 -13.79 24.50 16.04
C SER A 324 -13.66 26.03 15.96
N CYS A 325 -14.77 26.71 15.65
CA CYS A 325 -14.78 28.17 15.64
C CYS A 325 -14.41 28.77 17.00
N ALA A 326 -14.76 28.10 18.11
CA ALA A 326 -14.46 28.59 19.46
C ALA A 326 -12.97 28.58 19.78
N ASP A 327 -12.20 27.66 19.18
CA ASP A 327 -10.74 27.58 19.37
C ASP A 327 -10.05 28.83 18.81
N CYS A 328 -10.51 29.32 17.66
CA CYS A 328 -9.97 30.53 17.03
C CYS A 328 -10.65 31.83 17.51
N HIS A 329 -11.82 31.74 18.16
CA HIS A 329 -12.63 32.88 18.58
C HIS A 329 -13.02 32.79 20.08
N PRO A 330 -12.04 32.93 21.00
CA PRO A 330 -12.29 32.80 22.44
C PRO A 330 -13.25 33.87 22.99
N ASN A 331 -13.35 35.01 22.32
CA ASN A 331 -14.24 36.13 22.70
C ASN A 331 -15.61 36.08 22.00
N GLY A 332 -15.93 35.00 21.28
CA GLY A 332 -17.21 34.81 20.61
C GLY A 332 -17.06 34.58 19.11
N VAL A 333 -17.75 33.56 18.60
CA VAL A 333 -17.78 33.21 17.18
C VAL A 333 -18.54 34.29 16.41
N PRO A 334 -17.96 34.87 15.34
CA PRO A 334 -18.64 35.85 14.51
C PRO A 334 -19.98 35.31 13.99
N GLN A 335 -21.04 36.08 14.15
CA GLN A 335 -22.35 35.74 13.57
C GLN A 335 -22.25 35.78 12.05
N ARG A 336 -22.82 34.78 11.38
CA ARG A 336 -22.85 34.68 9.92
C ARG A 336 -23.71 35.81 9.34
N ARG A 337 -23.16 37.00 9.10
CA ARG A 337 -23.88 38.12 8.48
C ARG A 337 -22.92 39.17 7.85
N VAL A 338 -23.21 39.53 6.59
CA VAL A 338 -22.83 40.79 5.92
C VAL A 338 -21.35 40.96 5.50
N ILE A 339 -20.78 40.04 4.70
CA ILE A 339 -19.54 40.34 3.93
C ILE A 339 -19.86 41.09 2.62
N GLN A 340 -21.13 41.15 2.18
CA GLN A 340 -21.54 41.90 0.99
C GLN A 340 -21.43 43.43 1.12
N GLU A 341 -21.29 44.01 2.31
CA GLU A 341 -21.14 45.46 2.47
C GLU A 341 -19.68 45.93 2.44
N LEU A 342 -18.71 45.08 2.80
CA LEU A 342 -17.28 45.43 2.70
C LEU A 342 -16.72 45.28 1.27
N ALA A 343 -17.38 44.52 0.40
CA ALA A 343 -17.02 44.40 -1.02
C ALA A 343 -17.67 45.48 -1.92
N LYS A 344 -18.55 46.34 -1.38
CA LYS A 344 -19.20 47.45 -2.11
C LYS A 344 -18.63 48.83 -1.73
N GLY A 345 -17.59 48.87 -0.90
CA GLY A 345 -17.00 50.09 -0.36
C GLY A 345 -15.51 50.23 -0.63
N ASN A 346 -15.04 49.91 -1.84
CA ASN A 346 -13.76 50.37 -2.39
C ASN A 346 -13.84 50.50 -3.90
#